data_AF-A0A536VTQ7-F1
#
_entry.id   AF-A0A536VTQ7-F1
#
_cell.length_a   1.000
_cell.length_b   1.000
_cell.length_c   1.000
_cell.angle_alpha   90.00
_cell.angle_beta   90.00
_cell.angle_gamma   90.00
#
_symmetry.space_group_name_H-M   'P 1'
#
loop_
_entity.id
_entity.type
_entity.pdbx_description
1 polymer ?
#
loop_
_entity_poly.entity_id
_entity_poly.type
_entity_poly.pdbx_seq_one_letter_code
_entity_poly.pdbx_strand_id
1 'polypeptide(L)'
;ILYPIIKAAGFDPVWFGVILTINMEIGLIHPPVGLNIYIVSSIAPDVPVTRIMWGTIPYVICMMLQIVILCIFPEIATWLPNHMMGLSH
;
A
#
# COMPACT_ATOMS: atom_id res chain seq x y z
N ILE A 1 12.57 -8.89 -7.99
CA ILE A 1 11.96 -10.21 -8.29
C ILE A 1 10.82 -10.07 -9.31
N LEU A 2 9.84 -9.18 -9.09
CA LEU A 2 8.70 -9.01 -10.01
C LEU A 2 9.00 -8.14 -11.25
N TYR A 3 10.03 -7.30 -11.22
CA TYR A 3 10.41 -6.38 -12.30
C TYR A 3 10.44 -6.98 -13.73
N PRO A 4 11.14 -8.11 -14.00
CA PRO A 4 11.15 -8.69 -15.35
C PRO A 4 9.78 -9.22 -15.81
N ILE A 5 8.93 -9.67 -14.88
CA ILE A 5 7.57 -10.16 -15.17
C ILE A 5 6.67 -8.99 -15.57
N ILE A 6 6.77 -7.87 -14.86
CA ILE A 6 5.99 -6.65 -15.13
C ILE A 6 6.37 -6.06 -16.49
N LYS A 7 7.68 -5.97 -16.78
CA LYS A 7 8.19 -5.55 -18.10
C LYS A 7 7.73 -6.47 -19.23
N ALA A 8 7.72 -7.79 -19.01
CA ALA A 8 7.26 -8.76 -20.00
C ALA A 8 5.74 -8.69 -20.25
N ALA A 9 4.97 -8.30 -19.23
CA ALA A 9 3.52 -8.11 -19.31
C ALA A 9 3.11 -6.73 -19.88
N GLY A 10 4.08 -5.83 -20.16
CA GLY A 10 3.81 -4.51 -20.72
C GLY A 10 3.25 -3.48 -19.73
N PHE A 11 3.31 -3.77 -18.42
CA PHE A 11 2.88 -2.83 -17.38
C PHE A 11 4.00 -1.88 -16.96
N ASP A 12 3.62 -0.70 -16.49
CA ASP A 12 4.56 0.28 -15.93
C ASP A 12 5.10 -0.22 -14.56
N PRO A 13 6.43 -0.38 -14.40
CA PRO A 13 7.03 -0.86 -13.16
C PRO A 13 6.83 0.07 -11.96
N VAL A 14 6.74 1.38 -12.20
CA VAL A 14 6.54 2.38 -11.16
C VAL A 14 5.12 2.29 -10.64
N TRP A 15 4.13 2.24 -11.53
CA TRP A 15 2.72 2.04 -11.15
C TRP A 15 2.55 0.77 -10.32
N PHE A 16 3.11 -0.35 -10.79
CA PHE A 16 3.05 -1.61 -10.05
C PHE A 16 3.77 -1.51 -8.70
N GLY A 17 4.92 -0.84 -8.65
CA GLY A 17 5.68 -0.61 -7.42
C GLY A 17 4.85 0.14 -6.38
N VAL A 18 4.14 1.19 -6.77
CA VAL A 18 3.27 1.97 -5.87
C VAL A 18 2.13 1.12 -5.33
N ILE A 19 1.44 0.34 -6.18
CA ILE A 19 0.38 -0.57 -5.73
C ILE A 19 0.93 -1.62 -4.76
N LEU A 20 2.10 -2.18 -5.06
CA LEU A 20 2.76 -3.16 -4.19
C LEU A 20 3.09 -2.54 -2.82
N THR A 21 3.64 -1.32 -2.79
CA THR A 21 3.94 -0.61 -1.54
C THR A 21 2.70 -0.39 -0.69
N ILE A 22 1.58 0.05 -1.30
CA ILE A 22 0.33 0.25 -0.55
C ILE A 22 -0.20 -1.09 -0.02
N ASN A 23 -0.12 -2.17 -0.81
CA ASN A 23 -0.51 -3.50 -0.34
C ASN A 23 0.34 -3.98 0.84
N MET A 24 1.65 -3.69 0.83
CA MET A 24 2.53 -4.00 1.97
C MET A 24 2.15 -3.21 3.22
N GLU A 25 1.86 -1.92 3.09
CA GLU A 25 1.36 -1.09 4.20
C GLU A 25 0.06 -1.64 4.81
N ILE A 26 -0.92 -2.01 3.97
CA ILE A 26 -2.16 -2.64 4.43
C ILE A 26 -1.86 -3.93 5.22
N GLY A 27 -0.92 -4.76 4.74
CA GLY A 27 -0.53 -6.00 5.41
C GLY A 27 0.13 -5.80 6.78
N LEU A 28 0.81 -4.67 7.00
CA LEU A 28 1.41 -4.31 8.29
C LEU A 28 0.38 -3.77 9.29
N ILE A 29 -0.68 -3.15 8.79
CA ILE A 29 -1.68 -2.44 9.60
C ILE A 29 -2.90 -3.30 9.93
N HIS A 30 -3.31 -4.19 9.02
CA HIS A 30 -4.44 -5.12 9.19
C HIS A 30 -3.95 -6.57 9.29
N PRO A 31 -4.62 -7.46 10.04
CA PRO A 31 -4.25 -8.88 10.08
C PRO A 31 -4.31 -9.47 8.67
N PRO A 32 -3.27 -10.21 8.21
CA PRO A 32 -2.69 -11.38 8.87
C PRO A 32 -1.31 -11.20 9.53
N VAL A 33 -0.51 -10.18 9.15
CA VAL A 33 0.77 -9.87 9.82
C VAL A 33 0.54 -8.88 10.96
N GLY A 34 -0.22 -7.81 10.71
CA GLY A 34 -0.75 -6.91 11.76
C GLY A 34 0.30 -6.35 12.72
N LEU A 35 1.55 -6.21 12.27
CA LEU A 35 2.69 -5.83 13.11
C LEU A 35 2.40 -4.54 13.89
N ASN A 36 1.77 -3.55 13.25
CA ASN A 36 1.45 -2.28 13.90
C ASN A 36 0.41 -2.47 15.02
N ILE A 37 -0.56 -3.39 14.86
CA ILE A 37 -1.53 -3.72 15.91
C ILE A 37 -0.81 -4.37 17.11
N TYR A 38 0.14 -5.27 16.86
CA TYR A 38 0.91 -5.92 17.93
C TYR A 38 1.79 -4.93 18.70
N ILE A 39 2.44 -3.99 18.01
CA ILE A 39 3.22 -2.92 18.63
C ILE A 39 2.32 -2.05 19.52
N VAL A 40 1.16 -1.63 19.01
CA VAL A 40 0.20 -0.83 19.81
C VAL A 40 -0.31 -1.61 21.02
N SER A 41 -0.59 -2.91 20.88
CA SER A 41 -1.01 -3.75 22.02
C SER A 41 0.09 -3.91 23.08
N SER A 42 1.36 -3.80 22.69
CA SER A 42 2.50 -3.86 23.61
C SER A 42 2.69 -2.55 24.40
N ILE A 43 2.28 -1.42 23.82
CA ILE A 43 2.32 -0.09 24.46
C ILE A 43 1.07 0.12 25.33
N ALA A 44 -0.08 -0.39 24.89
CA ALA A 44 -1.37 -0.28 25.57
C ALA A 44 -1.97 -1.67 25.86
N PRO A 45 -1.44 -2.41 26.84
CA PRO A 45 -1.88 -3.77 27.16
C PRO A 45 -3.33 -3.85 27.67
N ASP A 46 -3.88 -2.73 28.13
CA ASP A 46 -5.26 -2.65 28.65
C ASP A 46 -6.31 -2.65 27.54
N VAL A 47 -5.90 -2.46 26.27
CA VAL A 47 -6.80 -2.41 25.12
C VAL A 47 -6.76 -3.74 24.37
N PRO A 48 -7.91 -4.43 24.21
CA PRO A 48 -7.93 -5.68 23.48
C PRO A 48 -7.57 -5.46 22.00
N VAL A 49 -6.71 -6.34 21.48
CA VAL A 49 -6.24 -6.38 20.08
C VAL A 49 -7.40 -6.28 19.08
N THR A 50 -8.54 -6.92 19.39
CA THR A 50 -9.74 -6.85 18.58
C THR A 50 -10.26 -5.42 18.42
N ARG A 51 -10.26 -4.61 19.48
CA ARG A 51 -10.70 -3.20 19.42
C ARG A 51 -9.76 -2.35 18.57
N ILE A 52 -8.46 -2.61 18.65
CA ILE A 52 -7.45 -1.94 17.81
C ILE A 52 -7.68 -2.31 16.34
N MET A 53 -7.90 -3.60 16.05
CA MET A 53 -8.19 -4.12 14.72
C MET A 53 -9.44 -3.50 14.07
N TRP A 54 -10.53 -3.39 14.83
CA TRP A 54 -11.74 -2.69 14.36
C TRP A 54 -11.48 -1.19 14.14
N GLY A 55 -10.60 -0.59 14.95
CA GLY A 55 -10.17 0.80 14.81
C GLY A 55 -9.36 1.08 13.53
N THR A 56 -8.67 0.08 12.98
CA THR A 56 -7.90 0.23 11.73
C THR A 56 -8.71 0.07 10.45
N ILE A 57 -9.94 -0.44 10.52
CA ILE A 57 -10.82 -0.65 9.34
C ILE A 57 -11.05 0.63 8.52
N PRO A 58 -11.39 1.80 9.11
CA PRO A 58 -11.58 3.03 8.34
C PRO A 58 -10.34 3.40 7.52
N TYR A 59 -9.15 3.17 8.08
CA TYR A 59 -7.89 3.45 7.41
C TYR A 59 -7.61 2.47 6.26
N VAL A 60 -7.87 1.17 6.47
CA VAL A 60 -7.78 0.16 5.41
C VAL A 60 -8.73 0.49 4.25
N ILE A 61 -9.96 0.94 4.55
CA ILE A 61 -10.91 1.37 3.52
C ILE A 61 -10.34 2.54 2.71
N CYS A 62 -9.74 3.54 3.36
CA CYS A 62 -9.07 4.65 2.66
C CYS A 62 -7.93 4.17 1.76
N MET A 63 -7.10 3.24 2.22
CA MET A 63 -6.03 2.65 1.39
C MET A 63 -6.59 1.84 0.21
N MET A 64 -7.68 1.10 0.40
CA MET A 64 -8.35 0.39 -0.69
C MET A 64 -8.91 1.36 -1.72
N LEU A 65 -9.51 2.47 -1.28
CA LEU A 65 -9.96 3.54 -2.18
C LEU A 65 -8.79 4.16 -2.95
N GLN A 66 -7.64 4.37 -2.28
CA GLN A 66 -6.43 4.86 -2.94
C GLN A 66 -5.96 3.89 -4.04
N ILE A 67 -5.95 2.58 -3.78
CA ILE A 67 -5.61 1.57 -4.80
C ILE A 67 -6.59 1.65 -5.97
N VAL A 68 -7.90 1.74 -5.72
CA VAL A 68 -8.91 1.85 -6.79
C VAL A 68 -8.69 3.10 -7.63
N ILE A 69 -8.41 4.24 -7.00
CA ILE A 69 -8.12 5.50 -7.70
C ILE A 69 -6.85 5.36 -8.56
N LEU A 70 -5.79 4.75 -8.03
CA LEU A 70 -4.54 4.54 -8.77
C LEU A 70 -4.67 3.50 -9.90
N CYS A 71 -5.61 2.56 -9.80
CA CYS A 71 -5.93 1.64 -10.88
C CYS A 71 -6.66 2.34 -12.04
N ILE A 72 -7.51 3.33 -11.75
CA ILE A 72 -8.24 4.09 -12.77
C ILE A 72 -7.37 5.21 -13.34
N PHE A 73 -6.55 5.85 -12.50
CA PHE A 73 -5.67 6.96 -12.85
C PHE A 73 -4.21 6.64 -12.50
N PRO A 74 -3.56 5.73 -13.27
CA PRO A 74 -2.16 5.36 -13.04
C PRO A 74 -1.20 6.54 -13.17
N GLU A 75 -1.61 7.57 -13.92
CA GLU A 75 -0.89 8.82 -14.10
C GLU A 75 -0.60 9.54 -12.79
N ILE A 76 -1.41 9.38 -11.74
CA ILE A 76 -1.12 10.00 -10.43
C ILE A 76 0.17 9.43 -9.83
N ALA A 77 0.41 8.12 -10.01
CA ALA A 77 1.61 7.45 -9.52
C ALA A 77 2.82 7.69 -10.42
N THR A 78 2.62 7.84 -11.73
CA THR A 78 3.73 7.97 -12.71
C THR A 78 4.09 9.42 -13.02
N TRP A 79 3.17 10.38 -12.83
CA TRP A 79 3.37 11.80 -13.14
C TRP A 79 4.51 12.42 -12.33
N LEU A 80 4.55 12.18 -11.02
CA LEU A 80 5.59 12.73 -10.15
C LEU A 80 7.00 12.19 -10.51
N PRO A 81 7.21 10.86 -10.65
CA PRO A 81 8.47 10.32 -11.17
C PRO A 81 8.84 10.88 -12.55
N ASN A 82 7.88 10.97 -13.48
CA ASN A 82 8.12 11.52 -14.82
C ASN A 82 8.57 12.99 -14.78
N HIS A 83 8.08 13.77 -13.81
CA HIS A 83 8.44 15.17 -13.64
C HIS A 83 9.78 15.37 -12.90
N MET A 84 10.08 14.52 -11.91
CA MET A 84 11.28 14.66 -11.06
C MET A 84 12.52 13.92 -11.59
N MET A 85 12.33 12.76 -12.22
CA MET A 85 13.44 11.93 -12.72
C MET A 85 13.73 12.18 -14.21
N GLY A 86 12.86 12.95 -14.90
CA GLY A 86 12.91 13.15 -16.35
C GLY A 86 12.48 11.88 -17.10
N LEU A 87 11.88 12.05 -18.28
CA LEU A 87 11.37 10.96 -19.13
C LEU A 87 12.46 9.89 -19.37
N SER A 88 12.45 8.81 -18.59
CA SER A 88 13.23 7.61 -18.91
C SER A 88 12.47 6.84 -20.00
N HIS A 89 12.57 7.37 -21.22
CA HIS A 89 12.29 6.59 -22.42
C HIS A 89 13.26 5.40 -22.51
#